data_AF-M2QEL4-F1
#
_entry.id   AF-M2QEL4-F1
#
_cell.length_a   1.000
_cell.length_b   1.000
_cell.length_c   1.000
_cell.angle_alpha   90.00
_cell.angle_beta   90.00
_cell.angle_gamma   90.00
#
_symmetry.space_group_name_H-M   'P 1'
#
loop_
_entity.id
_entity.type
_entity.pdbx_description
1 polymer ?
#
loop_
_entity_poly.entity_id
_entity_poly.type
_entity_poly.pdbx_seq_one_letter_code
_entity_poly.pdbx_strand_id
1 'polypeptide(L)'
;MSVTLDQIEFAIQTIKSLAEKLPDSVPEASKEDKIYQVLKLNREGDTIWETFNRCMDILIAEDTRDPTTGRLPYIRRGRHGIVKVAAYLALVADDKAMKPFYELMIISALHG
;
A
#
# COMPACT_ATOMS: atom_id res chain seq x y z
N MET A 1 8.81 -11.41 14.88
CA MET A 1 8.12 -10.16 15.29
C MET A 1 6.76 -10.14 14.60
N SER A 2 5.70 -10.38 15.35
CA SER A 2 4.32 -10.43 14.83
C SER A 2 3.72 -9.04 14.70
N VAL A 3 3.06 -8.76 13.57
CA VAL A 3 2.42 -7.46 13.30
C VAL A 3 0.93 -7.55 13.62
N THR A 4 0.44 -6.85 14.65
CA THR A 4 -0.98 -6.83 15.03
C THR A 4 -1.85 -5.97 14.11
N LEU A 5 -3.18 -6.18 14.15
CA LEU A 5 -4.13 -5.33 13.42
C LEU A 5 -3.99 -3.85 13.82
N ASP A 6 -3.87 -3.56 15.12
CA ASP A 6 -3.65 -2.19 15.61
C ASP A 6 -2.37 -1.57 15.02
N GLN A 7 -1.31 -2.37 14.83
CA GLN A 7 -0.07 -1.90 14.20
C GLN A 7 -0.27 -1.62 12.70
N ILE A 8 -1.09 -2.41 12.00
CA ILE A 8 -1.45 -2.18 10.60
C ILE A 8 -2.27 -0.90 10.48
N GLU A 9 -3.30 -0.74 11.31
CA GLU A 9 -4.14 0.47 11.33
C GLU A 9 -3.30 1.72 11.64
N PHE A 10 -2.42 1.63 12.64
CA PHE A 10 -1.49 2.71 12.99
C PHE A 10 -0.55 3.06 11.83
N ALA A 11 -0.01 2.07 11.13
CA ALA A 11 0.84 2.28 9.96
C ALA A 11 0.07 2.99 8.84
N ILE A 12 -1.17 2.56 8.56
CA ILE A 12 -2.03 3.19 7.55
C ILE A 12 -2.30 4.66 7.89
N GLN A 13 -2.63 4.97 9.16
CA GLN A 13 -2.83 6.35 9.60
C GLN A 13 -1.54 7.18 9.53
N THR A 14 -0.40 6.57 9.85
CA THR A 14 0.91 7.22 9.75
C THR A 14 1.23 7.58 8.30
N ILE A 15 1.03 6.66 7.35
CA ILE A 15 1.21 6.93 5.92
C ILE A 15 0.30 8.08 5.47
N LYS A 16 -0.97 8.08 5.89
CA LYS A 16 -1.91 9.15 5.56
C LYS A 16 -1.46 10.50 6.13
N SER A 17 -1.03 10.56 7.39
CA SER A 17 -0.54 11.80 7.99
C SER A 17 0.75 12.30 7.33
N LEU A 18 1.65 11.40 6.95
CA LEU A 18 2.88 11.76 6.23
C LEU A 18 2.57 12.25 4.81
N ALA A 19 1.60 11.64 4.14
CA ALA A 19 1.14 12.05 2.82
C ALA A 19 0.65 13.50 2.79
N GLU A 20 -0.08 13.93 3.84
CA GLU A 20 -0.57 15.30 3.99
C GLU A 20 0.56 16.31 4.27
N LYS A 21 1.71 15.84 4.76
CA LYS A 21 2.88 16.67 5.08
C LYS A 21 3.92 16.71 3.95
N LEU A 22 3.65 16.07 2.81
CA LEU A 22 4.55 16.13 1.67
C LEU A 22 4.68 17.58 1.17
N PRO A 23 5.91 18.06 0.89
CA PRO A 23 6.10 19.43 0.42
C PRO A 23 5.53 19.61 -0.98
N ASP A 24 5.21 20.86 -1.33
CA ASP A 24 4.67 21.22 -2.66
C ASP A 24 5.64 20.95 -3.81
N SER A 25 6.93 20.74 -3.51
CA SER A 25 7.94 20.29 -4.48
C SER A 25 7.70 18.87 -4.98
N VAL A 26 6.90 18.07 -4.27
CA VAL A 26 6.42 16.78 -4.76
C VAL A 26 5.21 17.01 -5.68
N PRO A 27 5.23 16.55 -6.94
CA PRO A 27 4.11 16.74 -7.86
C PRO A 27 2.83 16.09 -7.34
N GLU A 28 1.69 16.75 -7.60
CA GLU A 28 0.38 16.16 -7.34
C GLU A 28 0.05 15.06 -8.35
N ALA A 29 -0.49 13.96 -7.85
CA ALA A 29 -0.86 12.84 -8.68
C ALA A 29 -2.14 13.10 -9.47
N SER A 30 -2.13 12.65 -10.71
CA SER A 30 -3.25 12.59 -11.64
C SER A 30 -3.79 11.16 -11.75
N LYS A 31 -4.84 10.95 -12.54
CA LYS A 31 -5.37 9.61 -12.78
C LYS A 31 -4.49 8.81 -13.74
N GLU A 32 -3.63 9.48 -14.49
CA GLU A 32 -2.74 8.91 -15.48
C GLU A 32 -1.49 8.31 -14.81
N ASP A 33 -1.26 8.63 -13.54
CA ASP A 33 -0.11 8.18 -12.77
C ASP A 33 -0.17 6.70 -12.36
N LYS A 34 1.00 6.06 -12.31
CA LYS A 34 1.18 4.62 -12.06
C LYS A 34 0.41 4.13 -10.83
N ILE A 35 0.52 4.83 -9.70
CA ILE A 35 -0.16 4.44 -8.44
C ILE A 35 -1.67 4.33 -8.66
N TYR A 36 -2.28 5.33 -9.30
CA TYR A 36 -3.71 5.32 -9.54
C TYR A 36 -4.11 4.20 -10.50
N GLN A 37 -3.36 4.02 -11.59
CA GLN A 37 -3.65 2.98 -12.59
C GLN A 37 -3.58 1.57 -12.00
N VAL A 38 -2.55 1.29 -11.18
CA VAL A 38 -2.37 -0.01 -10.54
C VAL A 38 -3.46 -0.29 -9.50
N LEU A 39 -3.79 0.70 -8.66
CA LEU A 39 -4.78 0.51 -7.58
C LEU A 39 -6.23 0.69 -8.03
N LYS A 40 -6.48 1.11 -9.28
CA LYS A 40 -7.82 1.13 -9.89
C LYS A 40 -8.22 -0.23 -10.47
N LEU A 41 -7.24 -1.08 -10.79
CA LEU A 41 -7.47 -2.41 -11.37
C LEU A 41 -8.18 -3.32 -10.36
N ASN A 42 -9.52 -3.31 -10.38
CA ASN A 42 -10.33 -4.38 -9.82
C ASN A 42 -10.40 -5.46 -10.89
N ARG A 43 -9.68 -6.57 -10.72
CA ARG A 43 -9.67 -7.65 -11.71
C ARG A 43 -10.68 -8.70 -11.30
N GLU A 44 -11.69 -8.90 -12.14
CA GLU A 44 -12.65 -9.98 -11.97
C GLU A 44 -11.92 -11.33 -11.89
N GLY A 45 -12.21 -12.11 -10.85
CA GLY A 45 -11.69 -13.47 -10.67
C GLY A 45 -10.49 -13.61 -9.73
N ASP A 46 -9.79 -12.53 -9.38
CA ASP A 46 -8.71 -12.57 -8.38
C ASP A 46 -9.28 -12.42 -6.96
N THR A 47 -8.68 -13.11 -5.99
CA THR A 47 -8.90 -12.82 -4.56
C THR A 47 -8.27 -11.48 -4.18
N ILE A 48 -8.67 -10.93 -3.04
CA ILE A 48 -8.09 -9.68 -2.51
C ILE A 48 -6.59 -9.86 -2.21
N TRP A 49 -6.16 -11.03 -1.74
CA TRP A 49 -4.75 -11.36 -1.51
C TRP A 49 -3.93 -11.38 -2.82
N GLU A 50 -4.43 -12.04 -3.86
CA GLU A 50 -3.76 -12.10 -5.17
C GLU A 50 -3.67 -10.71 -5.81
N THR A 51 -4.75 -9.93 -5.69
CA THR A 51 -4.78 -8.54 -6.15
C THR A 51 -3.75 -7.71 -5.38
N PHE A 52 -3.71 -7.84 -4.05
CA PHE A 52 -2.76 -7.14 -3.18
C PHE A 52 -1.30 -7.43 -3.56
N ASN A 53 -0.92 -8.71 -3.61
CA ASN A 53 0.46 -9.09 -3.94
C ASN A 53 0.90 -8.53 -5.29
N ARG A 54 0.07 -8.70 -6.32
CA ARG A 54 0.38 -8.18 -7.65
C ARG A 54 0.50 -6.66 -7.65
N CYS A 55 -0.39 -5.94 -6.96
CA CYS A 55 -0.28 -4.49 -6.84
C CYS A 55 1.03 -4.07 -6.16
N MET A 56 1.43 -4.77 -5.08
CA MET A 56 2.67 -4.48 -4.37
C MET A 56 3.91 -4.81 -5.20
N ASP A 57 3.92 -5.91 -5.95
CA ASP A 57 4.98 -6.23 -6.89
C ASP A 57 5.14 -5.11 -7.93
N ILE A 58 4.06 -4.65 -8.54
CA ILE A 58 4.14 -3.59 -9.56
C ILE A 58 4.61 -2.24 -8.98
N LEU A 59 4.28 -1.96 -7.71
CA LEU A 59 4.53 -0.67 -7.08
C LEU A 59 5.86 -0.59 -6.31
N ILE A 60 6.35 -1.72 -5.79
CA ILE A 60 7.44 -1.77 -4.79
C ILE A 60 8.49 -2.83 -5.12
N ALA A 61 8.38 -3.58 -6.22
CA ALA A 61 9.45 -4.48 -6.63
C ALA A 61 10.79 -3.73 -6.79
N GLU A 62 11.89 -4.42 -6.55
CA GLU A 62 13.23 -3.83 -6.45
C GLU A 62 13.64 -3.10 -7.73
N ASP A 63 13.19 -3.59 -8.89
CA ASP A 63 13.36 -3.00 -10.22
C ASP A 63 12.59 -1.69 -10.43
N THR A 64 11.65 -1.36 -9.55
CA THR A 64 10.86 -0.12 -9.61
C THR A 64 11.52 1.07 -8.91
N ARG A 65 12.60 0.84 -8.16
CA ARG A 65 13.34 1.89 -7.46
C ARG A 65 14.29 2.59 -8.41
N ASP A 66 14.47 3.89 -8.19
CA ASP A 66 15.49 4.65 -8.89
C ASP A 66 16.88 4.03 -8.59
N PRO A 67 17.65 3.59 -9.60
CA PRO A 67 18.90 2.86 -9.37
C PRO A 67 19.98 3.69 -8.65
N THR A 68 19.88 5.01 -8.71
CA THR A 68 20.89 5.93 -8.16
C THR A 68 20.60 6.27 -6.70
N THR A 69 19.31 6.42 -6.35
CA THR A 69 18.87 6.90 -5.03
C THR A 69 18.17 5.82 -4.20
N GLY A 70 17.80 4.69 -4.81
CA GLY A 70 16.99 3.63 -4.20
C GLY A 70 15.57 4.07 -3.81
N ARG A 71 15.15 5.28 -4.21
CA ARG A 71 13.85 5.86 -3.88
C ARG A 71 12.77 5.37 -4.84
N LEU A 72 11.53 5.40 -4.38
CA LEU A 72 10.37 5.10 -5.23
C LEU A 72 10.09 6.32 -6.14
N PRO A 73 10.32 6.22 -7.46
CA PRO A 73 10.24 7.37 -8.36
C PRO A 73 8.80 7.83 -8.64
N TYR A 74 7.81 7.00 -8.31
CA TYR A 74 6.39 7.24 -8.60
C TYR A 74 5.61 7.85 -7.43
N ILE A 75 6.27 8.17 -6.31
CA ILE A 75 5.58 8.81 -5.18
C ILE A 75 5.20 10.25 -5.57
N ARG A 76 3.89 10.47 -5.62
CA ARG A 76 3.25 11.77 -5.86
C ARG A 76 2.26 12.08 -4.74
N ARG A 77 2.02 13.36 -4.46
CA ARG A 77 1.10 13.80 -3.40
C ARG A 77 -0.36 13.75 -3.86
N GLY A 78 -1.28 13.96 -2.92
CA GLY A 78 -2.71 14.10 -3.21
C GLY A 78 -3.47 12.79 -3.42
N ARG A 79 -4.76 12.94 -3.72
CA ARG A 79 -5.79 11.87 -3.69
C ARG A 79 -5.54 10.70 -4.65
N HIS A 80 -4.74 10.87 -5.68
CA HIS A 80 -4.43 9.84 -6.69
C HIS A 80 -3.05 9.22 -6.49
N GLY A 81 -2.25 9.76 -5.57
CA GLY A 81 -0.88 9.33 -5.28
C GLY A 81 -0.84 8.55 -3.98
N ILE A 82 0.04 8.94 -3.06
CA ILE A 82 0.25 8.20 -1.80
C ILE A 82 -1.02 8.09 -0.93
N VAL A 83 -1.94 9.05 -1.01
CA VAL A 83 -3.23 8.99 -0.29
C VAL A 83 -4.09 7.83 -0.82
N LYS A 84 -4.00 7.52 -2.13
CA LYS A 84 -4.69 6.37 -2.73
C LYS A 84 -4.14 5.05 -2.21
N VAL A 85 -2.82 4.97 -1.95
CA VAL A 85 -2.19 3.80 -1.32
C VAL A 85 -2.72 3.58 0.09
N ALA A 86 -2.76 4.62 0.92
CA ALA A 86 -3.31 4.52 2.28
C ALA A 86 -4.79 4.08 2.27
N ALA A 87 -5.60 4.65 1.37
CA ALA A 87 -7.00 4.26 1.21
C ALA A 87 -7.17 2.80 0.74
N TYR A 88 -6.30 2.32 -0.15
CA TYR A 88 -6.30 0.93 -0.59
C TYR A 88 -5.91 -0.02 0.53
N LEU A 89 -4.85 0.29 1.29
CA LEU A 89 -4.44 -0.54 2.43
C LEU A 89 -5.52 -0.62 3.51
N ALA A 90 -6.25 0.47 3.76
CA ALA A 90 -7.39 0.45 4.68
C ALA A 90 -8.50 -0.50 4.20
N LEU A 91 -8.82 -0.49 2.91
CA LEU A 91 -9.80 -1.41 2.32
C LEU A 91 -9.36 -2.87 2.48
N VAL A 92 -8.09 -3.15 2.19
CA VAL A 92 -7.55 -4.51 2.27
C VAL A 92 -7.50 -5.01 3.73
N ALA A 93 -7.19 -4.13 4.68
CA ALA A 93 -7.13 -4.46 6.11
C ALA A 93 -8.52 -4.74 6.72
N ASP A 94 -9.57 -4.06 6.26
CA ASP A 94 -10.95 -4.21 6.74
C ASP A 94 -11.66 -5.46 6.16
N ASP A 95 -11.07 -6.10 5.14
CA ASP A 95 -11.71 -7.22 4.47
C ASP A 95 -11.77 -8.49 5.36
N LYS A 96 -12.98 -9.04 5.51
CA LYS A 96 -13.26 -10.22 6.33
C LYS A 96 -12.51 -11.48 5.87
N ALA A 97 -12.13 -11.57 4.59
CA ALA A 97 -11.33 -12.67 4.08
C ALA A 97 -9.84 -12.50 4.41
N MET A 98 -9.35 -11.26 4.59
CA MET A 98 -7.97 -10.98 4.97
C MET A 98 -7.73 -11.05 6.48
N LYS A 99 -8.76 -10.78 7.29
CA LYS A 99 -8.69 -10.83 8.77
C LYS A 99 -8.12 -12.14 9.34
N PRO A 100 -8.56 -13.35 8.89
CA PRO A 100 -7.96 -14.61 9.34
C PRO A 100 -6.50 -14.78 8.93
N PHE A 101 -6.07 -14.23 7.79
CA PHE A 101 -4.66 -14.28 7.37
C PHE A 101 -3.77 -13.37 8.21
N TYR A 102 -4.24 -12.17 8.56
CA TYR A 102 -3.53 -11.30 9.51
C TYR A 102 -3.40 -11.98 10.87
N GLU A 103 -4.47 -12.60 11.37
CA GLU A 103 -4.44 -13.37 12.62
C GLU A 103 -3.45 -14.54 12.55
N LEU A 104 -3.40 -15.28 11.44
CA LEU A 104 -2.42 -16.36 11.24
C LEU A 104 -0.98 -15.86 11.17
N MET A 105 -0.70 -14.76 10.47
CA MET A 105 0.64 -14.15 10.45
C MET A 105 1.06 -13.64 11.83
N ILE A 106 0.13 -13.04 12.58
CA ILE A 106 0.35 -12.63 13.97
C ILE A 106 0.76 -13.83 14.81
N ILE A 107 -0.01 -14.92 14.72
CA ILE A 107 0.24 -16.15 15.48
C ILE A 107 1.58 -16.78 15.09
N SER A 108 1.89 -16.89 13.80
CA SER A 108 3.15 -17.50 13.34
C SER A 108 4.38 -16.71 13.79
N ALA A 109 4.26 -15.39 13.92
CA ALA A 109 5.36 -14.53 14.30
C ALA A 109 5.48 -14.29 15.82
N LEU A 110 4.54 -14.82 16.61
CA LEU A 110 4.60 -14.96 18.07
C LEU A 110 5.23 -16.28 18.53
N HIS A 111 5.25 -17.30 17.66
CA HIS A 111 5.75 -18.66 17.97
C HIS A 111 7.05 -19.03 17.22
N GLY A 112 7.72 -18.05 16.61
CA GLY A 112 9.00 -18.20 15.91
C GLY A 112 10.07 -17.29 16.47
#